data_AF-A0A552A8N9-F1
#
_entry.id   AF-A0A552A8N9-F1
#
_cell.length_a   1.000
_cell.length_b   1.000
_cell.length_c   1.000
_cell.angle_alpha   90.00
_cell.angle_beta   90.00
_cell.angle_gamma   90.00
#
_symmetry.space_group_name_H-M   'P 1'
#
loop_
_entity.id
_entity.type
_entity.pdbx_description
1 polymer ?
#
loop_
_entity_poly.entity_id
_entity_poly.type
_entity_poly.pdbx_seq_one_letter_code
_entity_poly.pdbx_strand_id
1 'polypeptide(L)'
;MKQSRETGDIRPKTYRCGRHLKLTPEQMIALGELIEENNDATLAELSELFWQRTGIVLSVATVARMAERLRMTRPKNSTPSRKRAGKSTKT
;
A
#
# COMPACT_ATOMS: atom_id res chain seq x y z
N MET A 1 -33.06 -16.31 23.83
CA MET A 1 -31.83 -15.95 23.12
C MET A 1 -31.41 -14.53 23.51
N LYS A 2 -30.13 -14.28 23.81
CA LYS A 2 -29.61 -12.97 24.27
C LYS A 2 -29.51 -11.94 23.13
N GLN A 3 -29.01 -12.36 21.97
CA GLN A 3 -28.78 -11.49 20.82
C GLN A 3 -30.06 -10.82 20.28
N SER A 4 -31.18 -11.54 20.19
CA SER A 4 -32.47 -10.97 19.74
C SER A 4 -33.03 -9.94 20.71
N ARG A 5 -32.76 -10.09 22.01
CA ARG A 5 -33.19 -9.14 23.04
C ARG A 5 -32.37 -7.86 23.01
N GLU A 6 -31.10 -7.95 22.61
CA GLU A 6 -30.18 -6.81 22.59
C GLU A 6 -30.18 -6.06 21.25
N THR A 7 -30.29 -6.77 20.12
CA THR A 7 -30.13 -6.19 18.77
C THR A 7 -31.43 -6.20 17.96
N GLY A 8 -32.47 -6.93 18.41
CA GLY A 8 -33.71 -7.14 17.63
C GLY A 8 -33.53 -8.06 16.41
N ASP A 9 -32.31 -8.54 16.16
CA ASP A 9 -31.94 -9.38 15.02
C ASP A 9 -31.31 -10.70 15.50
N ILE A 10 -31.61 -11.78 14.80
CA ILE A 10 -31.15 -13.15 15.06
C ILE A 10 -30.03 -13.53 14.08
N ARG A 11 -29.79 -12.73 13.04
CA ARG A 11 -28.72 -12.96 12.07
C ARG A 11 -27.35 -13.01 12.76
N PRO A 12 -26.44 -13.87 12.29
CA PRO A 12 -25.09 -13.93 12.83
C PRO A 12 -24.42 -12.56 12.72
N LYS A 13 -23.69 -12.17 13.76
CA LYS A 13 -22.96 -10.90 13.78
C LYS A 13 -21.95 -10.90 12.62
N THR A 14 -21.87 -9.78 11.90
CA THR A 14 -20.92 -9.66 10.79
C THR A 14 -19.51 -9.91 11.28
N TYR A 15 -18.76 -10.70 10.52
CA TYR A 15 -17.38 -11.04 10.83
C TYR A 15 -16.53 -9.76 10.83
N ARG A 16 -16.13 -9.27 12.02
CA ARG A 16 -15.12 -8.20 12.14
C ARG A 16 -13.74 -8.83 12.00
N CYS A 17 -13.27 -8.98 10.77
CA CYS A 17 -11.87 -9.34 10.55
C CYS A 17 -10.99 -8.08 10.56
N GLY A 18 -9.83 -8.20 11.22
CA GLY A 18 -8.68 -7.33 10.99
C GLY A 18 -8.46 -6.21 12.00
N ARG A 19 -7.19 -5.80 12.08
CA ARG A 19 -6.76 -4.60 12.79
C ARG A 19 -7.15 -3.37 11.97
N HIS A 20 -7.81 -2.41 12.59
CA HIS A 20 -8.07 -1.11 11.97
C HIS A 20 -6.75 -0.44 11.55
N LEU A 21 -6.77 0.21 10.40
CA LEU A 21 -5.63 0.98 9.91
C LEU A 21 -5.28 2.05 10.96
N LYS A 22 -3.99 2.23 11.25
CA LYS A 22 -3.55 3.29 12.17
C LYS A 22 -3.66 4.70 11.56
N LEU A 23 -3.85 4.79 10.24
CA LEU A 23 -3.94 6.04 9.50
C LEU A 23 -5.39 6.52 9.45
N THR A 24 -5.59 7.82 9.64
CA THR A 24 -6.87 8.46 9.38
C THR A 24 -7.15 8.52 7.87
N PRO A 25 -8.42 8.64 7.45
CA PRO A 25 -8.75 8.79 6.03
C PRO A 25 -8.03 9.97 5.37
N GLU A 26 -7.90 11.09 6.08
CA GLU A 26 -7.20 12.30 5.63
C GLU A 26 -5.72 12.02 5.35
N GLN A 27 -5.06 11.30 6.26
CA GLN A 27 -3.65 10.92 6.09
C GLN A 27 -3.45 9.96 4.92
N MET A 28 -4.45 9.14 4.61
CA MET A 28 -4.40 8.24 3.47
C MET A 28 -4.52 8.99 2.14
N ILE A 29 -5.34 10.05 2.10
CA ILE A 29 -5.42 10.95 0.94
C ILE A 29 -4.08 11.66 0.75
N ALA A 30 -3.54 12.25 1.82
CA ALA A 30 -2.25 12.96 1.78
C ALA A 30 -1.08 12.06 1.32
N LEU A 31 -1.10 10.78 1.71
CA LEU A 31 -0.11 9.80 1.26
C LEU A 31 -0.28 9.48 -0.23
N GLY A 32 -1.52 9.38 -0.72
CA GLY A 32 -1.80 9.16 -2.14
C GLY A 32 -1.30 10.29 -3.02
N GLU A 33 -1.64 11.54 -2.65
CA GLU A 33 -1.13 12.75 -3.33
C GLU A 33 0.40 12.77 -3.37
N LEU A 34 1.04 12.45 -2.25
CA LEU A 34 2.51 12.46 -2.15
C LEU A 34 3.16 11.45 -3.09
N ILE A 35 2.56 10.26 -3.25
CA ILE A 35 3.04 9.21 -4.16
C ILE A 35 2.86 9.64 -5.62
N GLU A 36 1.76 10.34 -5.95
CA GLU A 36 1.54 10.86 -7.31
C GLU A 36 2.51 11.99 -7.66
N GLU A 37 2.72 12.93 -6.74
CA GLU A 37 3.67 14.04 -6.91
C GLU A 37 5.12 13.54 -7.04
N ASN A 38 5.48 12.48 -6.28
CA ASN A 38 6.84 11.96 -6.19
C ASN A 38 6.93 10.52 -6.71
N ASN A 39 6.48 10.29 -7.95
CA ASN A 39 6.39 8.95 -8.56
C ASN A 39 7.74 8.18 -8.56
N ASP A 40 8.85 8.89 -8.71
CA ASP A 40 10.19 8.30 -8.74
C ASP A 40 10.84 8.16 -7.36
N ALA A 41 10.18 8.62 -6.28
CA ALA A 41 10.70 8.49 -4.93
C ALA A 41 10.67 7.03 -4.44
N THR A 42 11.69 6.66 -3.69
CA THR A 42 11.75 5.38 -2.98
C THR A 42 10.79 5.37 -1.80
N LEU A 43 10.44 4.18 -1.30
CA LEU A 43 9.57 4.02 -0.14
C LEU A 43 10.13 4.68 1.14
N ALA A 44 11.46 4.76 1.27
CA ALA A 44 12.13 5.42 2.38
C ALA A 44 11.99 6.95 2.29
N GLU A 45 12.19 7.51 1.09
CA GLU A 45 12.01 8.94 0.84
C GLU A 45 10.55 9.36 1.02
N LEU A 46 9.60 8.55 0.54
CA LEU A 46 8.16 8.78 0.78
C LEU A 46 7.83 8.79 2.28
N SER A 47 8.48 7.93 3.07
CA SER A 47 8.30 7.90 4.52
C SER A 47 8.81 9.19 5.19
N GLU A 48 9.94 9.71 4.74
CA GLU A 48 10.55 10.94 5.23
C GLU A 48 9.71 12.16 4.84
N LEU A 49 9.32 12.25 3.57
CA LEU A 49 8.45 13.31 3.05
C LEU A 49 7.09 13.32 3.75
N PHE A 50 6.53 12.14 4.02
CA PHE A 50 5.28 12.03 4.77
C PHE A 50 5.42 12.54 6.21
N TRP A 51 6.53 12.21 6.87
CA TRP A 51 6.84 12.74 8.20
C TRP A 51 6.99 14.26 8.19
N GLN A 52 7.65 14.83 7.19
CA GLN A 52 7.78 16.29 7.05
C GLN A 52 6.43 16.99 6.84
N ARG A 53 5.50 16.36 6.11
CA ARG A 53 4.19 16.93 5.78
C ARG A 53 3.15 16.78 6.91
N THR A 54 3.16 15.66 7.63
CA THR A 54 2.11 15.33 8.64
C THR A 54 2.63 15.19 10.08
N GLY A 55 3.95 15.15 10.29
CA GLY A 55 4.57 14.90 11.58
C GLY A 55 4.52 13.44 12.05
N ILE A 56 4.00 12.53 11.22
CA ILE A 56 3.78 11.12 11.58
C ILE A 56 4.86 10.24 10.97
N VAL A 57 5.53 9.46 11.82
CA VAL A 57 6.52 8.48 11.36
C VAL A 57 5.82 7.21 10.90
N LEU A 58 5.94 6.90 9.61
CA LEU A 58 5.56 5.61 9.07
C LEU A 58 6.79 4.73 8.91
N SER A 59 6.59 3.42 8.98
CA SER A 59 7.63 2.48 8.58
C SER A 59 7.58 2.28 7.07
N VAL A 60 8.72 1.97 6.44
CA VAL A 60 8.80 1.62 5.01
C VAL A 60 7.77 0.53 4.63
N ALA A 61 7.64 -0.50 5.46
CA ALA A 61 6.65 -1.57 5.25
C ALA A 61 5.19 -1.07 5.31
N THR A 62 4.91 -0.01 6.06
CA THR A 62 3.57 0.58 6.13
C THR A 62 3.29 1.37 4.86
N VAL A 63 4.24 2.17 4.38
CA VAL A 63 4.15 2.86 3.09
C VAL A 63 3.92 1.86 1.95
N ALA A 64 4.68 0.78 1.89
CA ALA A 64 4.53 -0.27 0.88
C ALA A 64 3.11 -0.89 0.86
N ARG A 65 2.59 -1.27 2.04
CA ARG A 65 1.23 -1.82 2.17
C ARG A 65 0.16 -0.82 1.77
N MET A 66 0.35 0.47 2.06
CA MET A 66 -0.60 1.50 1.66
C MET A 66 -0.57 1.74 0.16
N ALA A 67 0.61 1.81 -0.45
CA ALA A 67 0.76 1.96 -1.90
C ALA A 67 0.08 0.80 -2.65
N GLU A 68 0.26 -0.43 -2.18
CA GLU A 68 -0.43 -1.62 -2.72
C GLU A 68 -1.95 -1.50 -2.58
N ARG A 69 -2.44 -1.07 -1.40
CA ARG A 69 -3.87 -0.90 -1.14
C ARG A 69 -4.51 0.19 -2.00
N LEU A 70 -3.77 1.26 -2.26
CA LEU A 70 -4.15 2.35 -3.16
C LEU A 70 -4.01 1.97 -4.64
N ARG A 71 -3.48 0.77 -4.95
CA ARG A 71 -3.17 0.29 -6.30
C ARG A 71 -2.27 1.26 -7.09
N MET A 72 -1.47 2.04 -6.38
CA MET A 72 -0.52 2.98 -6.95
C MET A 72 0.75 2.22 -7.30
N THR A 73 0.78 1.65 -8.50
CA THR A 73 1.97 0.95 -9.02
C THR A 73 2.67 1.82 -10.03
N ARG A 74 4.00 1.92 -9.94
CA ARG A 74 4.82 2.53 -10.98
C ARG A 74 4.59 1.81 -12.32
N PRO A 75 4.26 2.53 -13.40
CA PRO A 75 4.19 1.93 -14.72
C PRO A 75 5.57 1.39 -15.11
N LYS A 76 5.66 0.09 -15.39
CA LYS A 76 6.90 -0.54 -15.82
C LYS A 76 7.13 -0.26 -17.30
N ASN A 77 8.10 0.59 -17.62
CA ASN A 77 8.57 0.72 -18.99
C ASN A 77 9.21 -0.61 -19.42
N SER A 78 8.54 -1.32 -20.32
CA SER A 78 9.00 -2.57 -20.92
C SER A 78 10.21 -2.30 -21.82
N THR A 79 11.42 -2.25 -21.27
CA THR A 79 12.62 -2.44 -22.09
C THR A 79 12.71 -3.93 -22.44
N PRO A 80 12.83 -4.30 -23.73
CA PRO A 80 12.80 -5.70 -24.13
C PRO A 80 13.97 -6.46 -23.50
N SER A 81 13.65 -7.64 -22.96
CA SER A 81 14.62 -8.59 -22.43
C SER A 81 15.78 -8.77 -23.40
N ARG A 82 16.97 -8.31 -23.03
CA ARG A 82 18.20 -8.56 -23.78
C ARG A 82 18.40 -10.07 -23.81
N LYS A 83 18.02 -10.73 -24.91
CA LYS A 83 18.35 -12.14 -25.15
C LYS A 83 19.87 -12.26 -24.99
N ARG A 84 20.32 -12.98 -23.95
CA ARG A 84 21.72 -13.35 -23.83
C ARG A 84 22.00 -14.28 -25.00
N ALA A 85 22.70 -13.78 -26.02
CA ALA A 85 23.24 -14.63 -27.07
C ALA A 85 24.16 -15.65 -26.39
N GLY A 86 23.69 -16.88 -26.27
CA GLY A 86 24.52 -17.99 -25.81
C GLY A 86 25.72 -18.08 -26.74
N LYS A 87 26.93 -17.98 -26.19
CA LYS A 87 28.15 -18.30 -26.92
C LYS A 87 28.06 -19.78 -27.32
N SER A 88 27.82 -20.05 -28.60
CA SER A 88 28.00 -21.41 -29.13
C SER A 88 29.50 -21.68 -29.20
N THR A 89 29.96 -22.59 -28.36
CA THR A 89 31.32 -23.13 -28.38
C THR A 89 31.55 -23.90 -29.68
N LYS A 90 32.63 -23.54 -30.37
CA LYS A 90 33.16 -24.17 -31.58
C LYS A 90 33.78 -25.53 -31.21
N THR A 91 33.39 -26.59 -31.90
CA THR A 91 34.12 -27.86 -32.06
C THR A 91 33.84 -28.39 -33.44
#